data_AF-A0A849TUS4-F1
#
_entry.id   AF-A0A849TUS4-F1
#
_cell.length_a   1.000
_cell.length_b   1.000
_cell.length_c   1.000
_cell.angle_alpha   90.00
_cell.angle_beta   90.00
_cell.angle_gamma   90.00
#
_symmetry.space_group_name_H-M   'P 1'
#
loop_
_entity.id
_entity.type
_entity.pdbx_description
1 polymer ?
#
loop_
_entity_poly.entity_id
_entity_poly.type
_entity_poly.pdbx_seq_one_letter_code
_entity_poly.pdbx_strand_id
1 'polypeptide(L)'
;MGNVSSAPPFQGSPDIVLYHAECSDGFGAAWALWKKFPSASFFPVKHGHPPPPDLKDRRVVIVDFSYARPILEAMASETKELLILDHHITAERILDGFSNAYFDQTKSGAVLSWEWAHRTPAPWLLQYIQDKDLWTWALPNSREINAALASYTFDFTVWDRFTQSTLEQEGRAILRYEQELVGKLAAQAAVVEFQGIVVPAVQSA
;
A
#
# COMPACT_ATOMS: atom_id res chain seq x y z
N MET A 1 11.35 -20.49 4.06
CA MET A 1 10.14 -21.00 3.39
C MET A 1 9.02 -20.07 3.82
N GLY A 2 8.71 -19.07 3.01
CA GLY A 2 7.66 -18.10 3.34
C GLY A 2 6.32 -18.82 3.36
N ASN A 3 5.60 -18.74 4.47
CA ASN A 3 4.26 -19.30 4.57
C ASN A 3 3.34 -18.49 3.68
N VAL A 4 3.14 -18.96 2.44
CA VAL A 4 2.00 -18.56 1.62
C VAL A 4 0.76 -19.08 2.35
N SER A 5 0.11 -18.23 3.13
CA SER A 5 -1.22 -18.57 3.66
C SER A 5 -2.13 -18.79 2.46
N SER A 6 -2.80 -19.93 2.32
CA SER A 6 -3.85 -20.06 1.31
C SER A 6 -5.07 -19.30 1.80
N ALA A 7 -5.46 -18.22 1.12
CA ALA A 7 -6.63 -17.44 1.53
C ALA A 7 -7.86 -18.37 1.70
N PRO A 8 -8.60 -18.30 2.82
CA PRO A 8 -9.88 -18.99 2.92
C PRO A 8 -10.83 -18.46 1.83
N PRO A 9 -11.82 -19.26 1.39
CA PRO A 9 -12.81 -18.79 0.44
C PRO A 9 -13.64 -17.65 1.05
N PHE A 10 -13.35 -16.42 0.64
CA PHE A 10 -14.19 -15.26 0.93
C PHE A 10 -15.46 -15.36 0.09
N GLN A 11 -16.61 -15.49 0.72
CA GLN A 11 -17.84 -15.81 0.03
C GLN A 11 -18.51 -14.53 -0.48
N GLY A 12 -18.41 -14.25 -1.78
CA GLY A 12 -19.12 -13.15 -2.44
C GLY A 12 -18.36 -11.81 -2.43
N SER A 13 -19.05 -10.72 -2.75
CA SER A 13 -18.44 -9.40 -2.87
C SER A 13 -18.26 -8.72 -1.49
N PRO A 14 -17.18 -7.94 -1.29
CA PRO A 14 -17.03 -7.10 -0.11
C PRO A 14 -18.07 -5.97 -0.11
N ASP A 15 -18.56 -5.63 1.09
CA ASP A 15 -19.34 -4.42 1.33
C ASP A 15 -18.41 -3.23 1.59
N ILE A 16 -17.31 -3.47 2.32
CA ILE A 16 -16.38 -2.47 2.81
C ILE A 16 -14.94 -2.90 2.53
N VAL A 17 -14.13 -1.97 2.04
CA VAL A 17 -12.68 -2.12 1.85
C VAL A 17 -11.97 -1.06 2.68
N LEU A 18 -11.17 -1.50 3.65
CA LEU A 18 -10.28 -0.64 4.42
C LEU A 18 -8.89 -0.74 3.79
N TYR A 19 -8.24 0.39 3.53
CA TYR A 19 -6.91 0.41 2.92
C TYR A 19 -5.97 1.41 3.59
N HIS A 20 -4.67 1.17 3.51
CA HIS A 20 -3.67 2.06 4.09
C HIS A 20 -3.72 3.44 3.39
N ALA A 21 -4.00 4.48 4.17
CA ALA A 21 -4.07 5.85 3.70
C ALA A 21 -2.68 6.40 3.31
N GLU A 22 -2.68 7.39 2.41
CA GLU A 22 -1.48 8.20 2.09
C GLU A 22 -0.30 7.40 1.50
N CYS A 23 -0.54 6.17 1.04
CA CYS A 23 0.44 5.29 0.42
C CYS A 23 -0.03 4.85 -0.99
N SER A 24 0.88 4.85 -1.97
CA SER A 24 0.58 4.36 -3.33
C SER A 24 0.27 2.87 -3.35
N ASP A 25 0.86 2.06 -2.47
CA ASP A 25 0.56 0.63 -2.41
C ASP A 25 -0.83 0.38 -1.84
N GLY A 26 -1.17 1.01 -0.71
CA GLY A 26 -2.50 0.95 -0.12
C GLY A 26 -3.61 1.45 -1.03
N PHE A 27 -3.38 2.56 -1.73
CA PHE A 27 -4.34 3.02 -2.73
C PHE A 27 -4.37 2.11 -3.98
N GLY A 28 -3.24 1.56 -4.41
CA GLY A 28 -3.17 0.57 -5.50
C GLY A 28 -3.94 -0.71 -5.18
N ALA A 29 -3.88 -1.16 -3.92
CA ALA A 29 -4.64 -2.28 -3.38
C ALA A 29 -6.15 -1.98 -3.38
N ALA A 30 -6.54 -0.79 -2.92
CA ALA A 30 -7.92 -0.33 -3.00
C ALA A 30 -8.41 -0.25 -4.45
N TRP A 31 -7.59 0.30 -5.37
CA TRP A 31 -7.91 0.39 -6.79
C TRP A 31 -8.09 -1.00 -7.42
N ALA A 32 -7.25 -1.98 -7.06
CA ALA A 32 -7.39 -3.36 -7.50
C ALA A 32 -8.75 -3.96 -7.13
N LEU A 33 -9.21 -3.74 -5.89
CA LEU A 33 -10.53 -4.18 -5.43
C LEU A 33 -11.66 -3.38 -6.08
N TRP A 34 -11.51 -2.06 -6.25
CA TRP A 34 -12.50 -1.20 -6.91
C TRP A 34 -12.76 -1.62 -8.36
N LYS A 35 -11.72 -2.02 -9.10
CA LYS A 35 -11.87 -2.55 -10.47
C LYS A 35 -12.72 -3.82 -10.53
N LYS A 36 -12.78 -4.61 -9.46
CA LYS A 36 -13.59 -5.83 -9.37
C LYS A 36 -14.96 -5.61 -8.74
N PHE A 37 -15.00 -4.76 -7.71
CA PHE A 37 -16.14 -4.55 -6.82
C PHE A 37 -16.43 -3.05 -6.67
N PRO A 38 -16.84 -2.36 -7.76
CA PRO A 38 -17.02 -0.90 -7.75
C PRO A 38 -18.17 -0.43 -6.85
N SER A 39 -19.03 -1.34 -6.40
CA SER A 39 -20.14 -1.07 -5.47
C SER A 39 -19.75 -1.10 -3.99
N ALA A 40 -18.54 -1.54 -3.65
CA ALA A 40 -18.05 -1.54 -2.27
C ALA A 40 -17.75 -0.10 -1.79
N SER A 41 -17.81 0.11 -0.49
CA SER A 41 -17.37 1.36 0.15
C SER A 41 -15.88 1.29 0.50
N PHE A 42 -15.11 2.30 0.13
CA PHE A 42 -13.66 2.34 0.33
C PHE A 42 -13.27 3.38 1.37
N PHE A 43 -12.55 2.98 2.42
CA PHE A 43 -12.14 3.87 3.50
C PHE A 43 -10.62 3.87 3.70
N PRO A 44 -9.95 5.04 3.56
CA PRO A 44 -8.55 5.17 3.90
C PRO A 44 -8.36 5.14 5.42
N VAL A 45 -7.39 4.36 5.91
CA VAL A 45 -7.05 4.23 7.33
C VAL A 45 -5.60 4.64 7.55
N LYS A 46 -5.39 5.59 8.46
CA LYS A 46 -4.05 5.98 8.92
C LYS A 46 -3.61 5.10 10.08
N HIS A 47 -2.31 4.89 10.20
CA HIS A 47 -1.75 4.13 11.32
C HIS A 47 -2.20 4.71 12.68
N GLY A 48 -2.58 3.83 13.60
CA GLY A 48 -3.05 4.21 14.94
C GLY A 48 -4.53 4.65 15.05
N HIS A 49 -5.26 4.79 13.93
CA HIS A 49 -6.70 5.05 13.98
C HIS A 49 -7.49 3.75 14.24
N PRO A 50 -8.61 3.80 15.00
CA PRO A 50 -9.46 2.63 15.20
C PRO A 50 -10.20 2.24 13.90
N PRO A 51 -10.77 1.01 13.83
CA PRO A 51 -11.70 0.65 12.77
C PRO A 51 -12.85 1.66 12.65
N PRO A 52 -13.36 1.94 11.44
CA PRO A 52 -14.52 2.79 11.28
C PRO A 52 -15.76 2.16 11.96
N PRO A 53 -16.77 2.95 12.33
CA PRO A 53 -18.02 2.41 12.86
C PRO A 53 -18.79 1.59 11.80
N ASP A 54 -19.84 0.88 12.23
CA ASP A 54 -20.81 0.19 11.36
C ASP A 54 -20.29 -0.98 10.53
N LEU A 55 -19.34 -1.74 11.07
CA LEU A 55 -18.82 -2.97 10.45
C LEU A 55 -19.67 -4.22 10.73
N LYS A 56 -20.61 -4.13 11.67
CA LYS A 56 -21.45 -5.26 12.10
C LYS A 56 -22.22 -5.86 10.92
N ASP A 57 -22.19 -7.19 10.80
CA ASP A 57 -22.86 -7.96 9.74
C ASP A 57 -22.44 -7.59 8.30
N ARG A 58 -21.32 -6.86 8.12
CA ARG A 58 -20.73 -6.51 6.82
C ARG A 58 -19.63 -7.49 6.42
N ARG A 59 -19.41 -7.61 5.12
CA ARG A 59 -18.21 -8.25 4.53
C ARG A 59 -17.11 -7.21 4.37
N VAL A 60 -16.05 -7.36 5.15
CA VAL A 60 -14.96 -6.39 5.24
C VAL A 60 -13.68 -7.01 4.71
N VAL A 61 -12.99 -6.30 3.81
CA VAL A 61 -11.64 -6.62 3.38
C VAL A 61 -10.70 -5.51 3.82
N ILE A 62 -9.61 -5.86 4.48
CA ILE A 62 -8.52 -4.96 4.82
C ILE A 62 -7.37 -5.24 3.86
N VAL A 63 -6.82 -4.20 3.25
CA VAL A 63 -5.69 -4.33 2.31
C VAL A 63 -4.55 -3.40 2.69
N ASP A 64 -3.33 -3.91 2.58
CA ASP A 64 -2.07 -3.16 2.77
C ASP A 64 -1.81 -2.66 4.21
N PHE A 65 -2.53 -3.21 5.19
CA PHE A 65 -2.19 -3.03 6.60
C PHE A 65 -2.95 -4.04 7.47
N SER A 66 -2.55 -4.12 8.74
CA SER A 66 -3.23 -4.94 9.76
C SER A 66 -3.39 -4.17 11.06
N TYR A 67 -4.55 -4.32 11.71
CA TYR A 67 -4.73 -3.90 13.10
C TYR A 67 -4.04 -4.88 14.06
N ALA A 68 -3.85 -4.47 15.32
CA ALA A 68 -3.38 -5.38 16.35
C ALA A 68 -4.33 -6.58 16.54
N ARG A 69 -3.78 -7.75 16.93
CA ARG A 69 -4.52 -9.02 17.03
C ARG A 69 -5.85 -8.93 17.80
N PRO A 70 -5.95 -8.27 18.98
CA PRO A 70 -7.22 -8.17 19.70
C PRO A 70 -8.30 -7.40 18.92
N ILE A 71 -7.91 -6.41 18.12
CA ILE A 71 -8.84 -5.65 17.26
C ILE A 71 -9.32 -6.52 16.11
N LEU A 72 -8.42 -7.28 15.47
CA LEU A 72 -8.80 -8.21 14.40
C LEU A 72 -9.76 -9.29 14.90
N GLU A 73 -9.55 -9.82 16.09
CA GLU A 73 -10.45 -10.81 16.71
C GLU A 73 -11.83 -10.22 17.02
N ALA A 74 -11.89 -8.99 17.56
CA ALA A 74 -13.14 -8.29 17.76
C ALA A 74 -13.88 -8.06 16.44
N MET A 75 -13.20 -7.53 15.43
CA MET A 75 -13.77 -7.34 14.09
C MET A 75 -14.27 -8.65 13.48
N ALA A 76 -13.52 -9.74 13.61
CA ALA A 76 -13.92 -11.05 13.09
C ALA A 76 -15.19 -11.59 13.77
N SER A 77 -15.44 -11.24 15.03
CA SER A 77 -16.65 -11.63 15.76
C SER A 77 -17.89 -10.80 15.44
N GLU A 78 -17.72 -9.56 14.95
CA GLU A 78 -18.81 -8.62 14.67
C GLU A 78 -19.20 -8.57 13.20
N THR A 79 -18.22 -8.75 12.31
CA THR A 79 -18.43 -8.75 10.86
C THR A 79 -19.06 -10.06 10.39
N LYS A 80 -19.77 -9.99 9.26
CA LYS A 80 -20.26 -11.20 8.59
C LYS A 80 -19.11 -12.03 8.03
N GLU A 81 -18.09 -11.34 7.54
CA GLU A 81 -16.88 -11.95 7.01
C GLU A 81 -15.76 -10.91 7.03
N LEU A 82 -14.59 -11.31 7.50
CA LEU A 82 -13.39 -10.48 7.52
C LEU A 82 -12.30 -11.17 6.72
N LEU A 83 -11.55 -10.42 5.91
CA LEU A 83 -10.34 -10.86 5.25
C LEU A 83 -9.28 -9.77 5.32
N ILE A 84 -8.03 -10.16 5.56
CA ILE A 84 -6.87 -9.28 5.53
C ILE A 84 -5.95 -9.74 4.39
N LEU A 85 -5.54 -8.81 3.55
CA LEU A 85 -4.50 -8.97 2.54
C LEU A 85 -3.34 -8.06 2.93
N ASP A 86 -2.23 -8.63 3.40
CA ASP A 86 -1.09 -7.83 3.87
C ASP A 86 0.24 -8.46 3.48
N HIS A 87 1.29 -7.66 3.46
CA HIS A 87 2.65 -8.03 3.08
C HIS A 87 3.71 -7.44 4.04
N HIS A 88 3.30 -6.56 4.96
CA HIS A 88 4.23 -5.92 5.89
C HIS A 88 4.84 -6.93 6.86
N ILE A 89 6.18 -6.92 7.02
CA ILE A 89 6.86 -7.78 8.00
C ILE A 89 6.33 -7.61 9.43
N THR A 90 5.86 -6.40 9.77
CA THR A 90 5.25 -6.09 11.07
C THR A 90 3.93 -6.82 11.30
N ALA A 91 3.22 -7.19 10.24
CA ALA A 91 1.97 -7.94 10.29
C ALA A 91 2.19 -9.46 10.41
N GLU A 92 3.37 -9.99 10.06
CA GLU A 92 3.64 -11.43 10.04
C GLU A 92 3.26 -12.12 11.37
N ARG A 93 3.74 -11.59 12.50
CA ARG A 93 3.42 -12.14 13.83
C ARG A 93 1.98 -11.89 14.27
N ILE A 94 1.36 -10.81 13.78
CA ILE A 94 -0.03 -10.46 14.12
C ILE A 94 -0.98 -11.46 13.44
N LEU A 95 -0.69 -11.77 12.18
CA LEU A 95 -1.50 -12.61 11.31
C LEU A 95 -1.18 -14.10 11.43
N ASP A 96 -0.09 -14.48 12.11
CA ASP A 96 0.21 -15.88 12.38
C ASP A 96 -0.96 -16.58 13.10
N GLY A 97 -1.39 -17.71 12.55
CA GLY A 97 -2.58 -18.43 13.01
C GLY A 97 -3.89 -17.63 12.95
N PHE A 98 -3.97 -16.50 12.25
CA PHE A 98 -5.24 -15.81 11.97
C PHE A 98 -5.88 -16.44 10.73
N SER A 99 -7.02 -17.11 10.90
CA SER A 99 -7.69 -17.84 9.81
C SER A 99 -8.10 -16.95 8.63
N ASN A 100 -8.28 -15.64 8.89
CA ASN A 100 -8.85 -14.68 7.97
C ASN A 100 -7.78 -13.80 7.30
N ALA A 101 -6.56 -14.33 7.13
CA ALA A 101 -5.43 -13.60 6.56
C ALA A 101 -4.83 -14.28 5.33
N TYR A 102 -4.55 -13.48 4.31
CA TYR A 102 -3.68 -13.80 3.19
C TYR A 102 -2.44 -12.92 3.30
N PHE A 103 -1.29 -13.57 3.51
CA PHE A 103 -0.04 -12.88 3.78
C PHE A 103 1.06 -13.35 2.81
N ASP A 104 1.73 -12.40 2.17
CA ASP A 104 2.83 -12.69 1.22
C ASP A 104 3.77 -11.49 1.10
N GLN A 105 4.92 -11.53 1.77
CA GLN A 105 5.95 -10.47 1.71
C GLN A 105 6.67 -10.36 0.36
N THR A 106 6.44 -11.31 -0.57
CA THR A 106 7.09 -11.28 -1.89
C THR A 106 6.35 -10.40 -2.89
N LYS A 107 5.22 -9.82 -2.47
CA LYS A 107 4.34 -8.96 -3.28
C LYS A 107 4.04 -7.69 -2.52
N SER A 108 3.74 -6.63 -3.26
CA SER A 108 3.14 -5.44 -2.65
C SER A 108 1.65 -5.69 -2.35
N GLY A 109 1.08 -4.93 -1.42
CA GLY A 109 -0.35 -4.97 -1.11
C GLY A 109 -1.23 -4.80 -2.36
N ALA A 110 -0.81 -3.96 -3.32
CA ALA A 110 -1.52 -3.75 -4.58
C ALA A 110 -1.57 -4.99 -5.46
N VAL A 111 -0.43 -5.65 -5.70
CA VAL A 111 -0.36 -6.86 -6.53
C VAL A 111 -1.07 -8.03 -5.83
N LEU A 112 -0.86 -8.18 -4.52
CA LEU A 112 -1.51 -9.19 -3.70
C LEU A 112 -3.05 -9.10 -3.80
N SER A 113 -3.56 -7.88 -3.69
CA SER A 113 -4.99 -7.56 -3.79
C SER A 113 -5.55 -7.85 -5.18
N TRP A 114 -4.80 -7.52 -6.23
CA TRP A 114 -5.21 -7.83 -7.60
C TRP A 114 -5.30 -9.32 -7.86
N GLU A 115 -4.25 -10.07 -7.53
CA GLU A 115 -4.21 -11.51 -7.77
C GLU A 115 -5.31 -12.24 -7.02
N TRP A 116 -5.59 -11.82 -5.77
CA TRP A 116 -6.71 -12.35 -4.99
C TRP A 116 -8.07 -12.07 -5.66
N ALA A 117 -8.33 -10.82 -6.08
CA ALA A 117 -9.63 -10.40 -6.61
C ALA A 117 -9.90 -10.85 -8.05
N HIS A 118 -8.87 -10.88 -8.89
CA HIS A 118 -9.00 -11.06 -10.35
C HIS A 118 -8.47 -12.39 -10.86
N ARG A 119 -7.62 -13.10 -10.09
CA ARG A 119 -7.00 -14.39 -10.49
C ARG A 119 -6.26 -14.32 -11.82
N THR A 120 -5.69 -13.15 -12.13
CA THR A 120 -4.90 -12.85 -13.33
C THR A 120 -3.67 -12.05 -12.94
N PRO A 121 -2.63 -11.98 -13.79
CA PRO A 121 -1.48 -11.13 -13.56
C PRO A 121 -1.88 -9.66 -13.36
N ALA A 122 -1.21 -8.98 -12.42
CA ALA A 122 -1.44 -7.57 -12.15
C ALA A 122 -1.12 -6.69 -13.37
N PRO A 123 -1.91 -5.63 -13.65
CA PRO A 123 -1.66 -4.72 -14.76
C PRO A 123 -0.39 -3.90 -14.52
N TRP A 124 0.15 -3.32 -15.59
CA TRP A 124 1.43 -2.59 -15.59
C TRP A 124 1.53 -1.59 -14.43
N LEU A 125 0.48 -0.81 -14.14
CA LEU A 125 0.50 0.21 -13.09
C LEU A 125 0.83 -0.37 -11.72
N LEU A 126 0.24 -1.52 -11.37
CA LEU A 126 0.49 -2.18 -10.08
C LEU A 126 1.87 -2.85 -10.05
N GLN A 127 2.40 -3.28 -11.20
CA GLN A 127 3.78 -3.79 -11.27
C GLN A 127 4.80 -2.69 -10.98
N TYR A 128 4.58 -1.45 -11.45
CA TYR A 128 5.44 -0.31 -11.12
C TYR A 128 5.32 0.12 -9.66
N ILE A 129 4.12 0.04 -9.08
CA ILE A 129 3.93 0.26 -7.63
C ILE A 129 4.72 -0.78 -6.84
N GLN A 130 4.59 -2.07 -7.17
CA GLN A 130 5.34 -3.14 -6.52
C GLN A 130 6.86 -2.97 -6.66
N ASP A 131 7.34 -2.55 -7.83
CA ASP A 131 8.76 -2.36 -8.08
C ASP A 131 9.39 -1.29 -7.16
N LYS A 132 8.63 -0.24 -6.81
CA LYS A 132 9.01 0.75 -5.79
C LYS A 132 8.83 0.21 -4.37
N ASP A 133 7.69 -0.39 -4.10
CA ASP A 133 7.30 -0.85 -2.75
C ASP A 133 8.29 -1.90 -2.21
N LEU A 134 8.62 -2.90 -3.02
CA LEU A 134 9.64 -3.91 -2.71
C LEU A 134 11.09 -3.40 -2.91
N TRP A 135 11.26 -2.13 -3.24
CA TRP A 135 12.55 -1.47 -3.49
C TRP A 135 13.42 -2.18 -4.55
N THR A 136 12.80 -2.77 -5.57
CA THR A 136 13.48 -3.58 -6.58
C THR A 136 14.09 -2.73 -7.69
N TRP A 137 13.35 -1.73 -8.18
CA TRP A 137 13.79 -0.80 -9.24
C TRP A 137 14.26 -1.47 -10.54
N ALA A 138 13.64 -2.60 -10.90
CA ALA A 138 13.99 -3.37 -12.09
C ALA A 138 13.28 -2.88 -13.36
N LEU A 139 12.14 -2.20 -13.23
CA LEU A 139 11.36 -1.77 -14.40
C LEU A 139 11.95 -0.48 -15.03
N PRO A 140 11.88 -0.33 -16.37
CA PRO A 140 12.37 0.87 -17.04
C PRO A 140 11.67 2.13 -16.56
N ASN A 141 12.42 3.18 -16.26
CA ASN A 141 11.89 4.47 -15.79
C ASN A 141 10.97 4.36 -14.56
N SER A 142 11.18 3.32 -13.73
CA SER A 142 10.32 3.05 -12.57
C SER A 142 10.32 4.19 -11.56
N ARG A 143 11.47 4.86 -11.39
CA ARG A 143 11.58 6.02 -10.50
C ARG A 143 10.72 7.18 -11.00
N GLU A 144 10.77 7.46 -12.30
CA GLU A 144 10.03 8.53 -12.95
C GLU A 144 8.53 8.28 -12.82
N ILE A 145 8.08 7.08 -13.22
CA ILE A 145 6.66 6.70 -13.15
C ILE A 145 6.14 6.81 -11.71
N ASN A 146 6.90 6.32 -10.73
CA ASN A 146 6.50 6.40 -9.34
C ASN A 146 6.54 7.81 -8.76
N ALA A 147 7.45 8.67 -9.22
CA ALA A 147 7.49 10.08 -8.83
C ALA A 147 6.27 10.84 -9.38
N ALA A 148 5.90 10.60 -10.65
CA ALA A 148 4.67 11.13 -11.23
C ALA A 148 3.44 10.62 -10.47
N LEU A 149 3.33 9.30 -10.28
CA LEU A 149 2.20 8.68 -9.58
C LEU A 149 2.01 9.27 -8.17
N ALA A 150 3.10 9.50 -7.43
CA ALA A 150 3.06 10.10 -6.09
C ALA A 150 2.61 11.57 -6.08
N SER A 151 2.63 12.26 -7.23
CA SER A 151 2.15 13.65 -7.36
C SER A 151 0.64 13.76 -7.65
N TYR A 152 -0.01 12.65 -8.03
CA TYR A 152 -1.44 12.62 -8.31
C TYR A 152 -2.27 12.36 -7.04
N THR A 153 -3.52 12.83 -7.08
CA THR A 153 -4.49 12.51 -6.02
C THR A 153 -4.86 11.03 -6.03
N PHE A 154 -5.14 10.48 -4.85
CA PHE A 154 -5.71 9.15 -4.68
C PHE A 154 -7.20 9.14 -5.05
N ASP A 155 -7.45 9.16 -6.36
CA ASP A 155 -8.79 9.05 -6.97
C ASP A 155 -8.81 7.90 -7.97
N PHE A 156 -9.81 7.02 -7.86
CA PHE A 156 -9.86 5.80 -8.67
C PHE A 156 -10.02 6.10 -10.15
N THR A 157 -10.78 7.14 -10.49
CA THR A 157 -11.04 7.52 -11.89
C THR A 157 -9.83 8.21 -12.53
N VAL A 158 -9.04 8.94 -11.74
CA VAL A 158 -7.74 9.47 -12.17
C VAL A 158 -6.79 8.32 -12.46
N TRP A 159 -6.66 7.36 -11.54
CA TRP A 159 -5.76 6.22 -11.70
C TRP A 159 -6.13 5.31 -12.88
N ASP A 160 -7.43 5.16 -13.15
CA ASP A 160 -7.93 4.37 -14.28
C ASP A 160 -7.57 4.94 -15.66
N ARG A 161 -7.15 6.21 -15.72
CA ARG A 161 -6.85 6.92 -16.98
C ARG A 161 -5.36 7.04 -17.26
N PHE A 162 -4.49 6.59 -16.36
CA PHE A 162 -3.06 6.72 -16.58
C PHE A 162 -2.58 5.93 -17.80
N THR A 163 -1.61 6.51 -18.49
CA THR A 163 -0.79 5.81 -19.47
C THR A 163 0.66 5.83 -18.99
N GLN A 164 1.39 4.76 -19.28
CA GLN A 164 2.79 4.65 -18.88
C GLN A 164 3.63 5.80 -19.45
N SER A 165 3.42 6.18 -20.71
CA SER A 165 4.15 7.28 -21.37
C SER A 165 3.92 8.63 -20.72
N THR A 166 2.70 8.92 -20.26
CA THR A 166 2.39 10.18 -19.58
C THR A 166 3.10 10.25 -18.23
N LEU A 167 2.97 9.21 -17.40
CA LEU A 167 3.63 9.17 -16.09
C LEU A 167 5.15 9.22 -16.21
N GLU A 168 5.72 8.52 -17.21
CA GLU A 168 7.15 8.60 -17.48
C GLU A 168 7.59 10.04 -17.83
N GLN A 169 6.88 10.70 -18.74
CA GLN A 169 7.23 12.05 -19.18
C GLN A 169 7.16 13.06 -18.04
N GLU A 170 6.09 13.03 -17.24
CA GLU A 170 5.89 13.93 -16.10
C GLU A 170 6.92 13.66 -14.99
N GLY A 171 7.18 12.38 -14.74
CA GLY A 171 8.12 11.89 -13.73
C GLY A 171 9.54 12.39 -13.93
N ARG A 172 9.99 12.51 -15.19
CA ARG A 172 11.33 13.07 -15.51
C ARG A 172 11.50 14.51 -15.02
N ALA A 173 10.45 15.33 -15.08
CA ALA A 173 10.51 16.71 -14.59
C ALA A 173 10.51 16.75 -13.07
N ILE A 174 9.66 15.94 -12.43
CA ILE A 174 9.55 15.83 -10.96
C ILE A 174 10.87 15.34 -10.37
N LEU A 175 11.42 14.21 -10.85
CA LEU A 175 12.68 13.67 -10.35
C LEU A 175 13.85 14.63 -10.50
N ARG A 176 13.94 15.35 -11.63
CA ARG A 176 14.99 16.36 -11.81
C ARG A 176 14.91 17.45 -10.74
N TYR A 177 13.70 17.89 -10.40
CA TYR A 177 13.48 18.87 -9.35
C TYR A 177 13.79 18.30 -7.95
N GLU A 178 13.36 17.07 -7.65
CA GLU A 178 13.65 16.39 -6.38
C GLU A 178 15.16 16.21 -6.17
N GLN A 179 15.89 15.79 -7.21
CA GLN A 179 17.35 15.65 -7.16
C GLN A 179 18.06 16.98 -6.89
N GLU A 180 17.62 18.05 -7.56
CA GLU A 180 18.14 19.40 -7.34
C GLU A 180 17.86 19.88 -5.90
N LEU A 181 16.67 19.59 -5.37
CA LEU A 181 16.30 19.93 -4.00
C LEU A 181 17.14 19.16 -2.99
N VAL A 182 17.31 17.84 -3.18
CA VAL A 182 18.18 17.00 -2.34
C VAL A 182 19.62 17.53 -2.37
N GLY A 183 20.15 17.88 -3.54
CA GLY A 183 21.48 18.46 -3.67
C GLY A 183 21.64 19.76 -2.89
N LYS A 184 20.66 20.67 -3.00
CA LYS A 184 20.63 21.94 -2.25
C LYS A 184 20.57 21.74 -0.74
N LEU A 185 19.75 20.79 -0.27
CA LEU A 185 19.63 20.46 1.15
C LEU A 185 20.93 19.83 1.67
N ALA A 186 21.49 18.86 0.95
CA ALA A 186 22.73 18.19 1.33
C ALA A 186 23.92 19.17 1.39
N ALA A 187 23.96 20.18 0.52
CA ALA A 187 24.98 21.23 0.54
C ALA A 187 24.90 22.13 1.79
N GLN A 188 23.78 22.15 2.50
CA GLN A 188 23.58 22.88 3.74
C GLN A 188 23.85 22.02 4.99
N ALA A 189 24.38 20.81 4.83
CA ALA A 189 24.64 19.93 5.96
C ALA A 189 25.68 20.54 6.92
N ALA A 190 25.35 20.57 8.21
CA ALA A 190 26.25 20.91 9.29
C ALA A 190 26.64 19.65 10.07
N VAL A 191 27.85 19.64 10.62
CA VAL A 191 28.30 18.56 11.49
C VAL A 191 27.72 18.78 12.88
N VAL A 192 26.97 17.79 13.39
CA VAL A 192 26.36 17.82 14.72
C VAL A 192 26.75 16.58 15.52
N GLU A 193 26.74 16.71 16.84
CA GLU A 193 26.83 15.56 17.75
C GLU A 193 25.43 15.07 18.09
N PHE A 194 25.12 13.83 17.73
CA PHE A 194 23.87 13.16 18.05
C PHE A 194 24.17 11.85 18.78
N GLN A 195 23.74 11.74 20.04
CA GLN A 195 24.01 10.58 20.92
C GLN A 195 25.50 10.18 20.98
N GLY A 196 26.40 11.17 21.02
CA GLY A 196 27.85 10.93 21.06
C GLY A 196 28.48 10.53 19.72
N ILE A 197 27.71 10.57 18.62
CA ILE A 197 28.21 10.29 17.27
C ILE A 197 28.18 11.59 16.46
N VAL A 198 29.28 11.88 15.77
CA VAL A 198 29.41 13.03 14.88
C VAL A 198 28.84 12.68 13.51
N VAL A 199 27.76 13.35 13.11
CA VAL A 199 27.04 13.10 11.86
C VAL A 199 26.76 14.38 11.08
N PRO A 200 26.72 14.35 9.74
CA PRO A 200 26.17 15.45 8.96
C PRO A 200 24.64 15.48 9.12
N ALA A 201 24.08 16.64 9.45
CA ALA A 201 22.65 16.89 9.54
C ALA A 201 22.27 18.12 8.73
N VAL A 202 21.11 18.07 8.08
CA VAL A 202 20.49 19.22 7.41
C VAL A 202 19.35 19.75 8.29
N GLN A 203 18.99 21.03 8.19
CA GLN A 203 17.97 21.66 9.03
C GLN A 203 18.22 21.52 10.54
N SER A 204 19.50 21.53 10.95
CA SER A 204 19.94 21.37 12.34
C SER A 204 20.16 22.71 13.08
N ALA A 205 19.59 23.80 12.56
CA ALA A 205 19.67 25.15 13.13
C ALA A 205 18.44 25.46 13.99
#